data_AF-A0A2M8S6H6-F1
#
_entry.id   AF-A0A2M8S6H6-F1
#
_cell.length_a   1.000
_cell.length_b   1.000
_cell.length_c   1.000
_cell.angle_alpha   90.00
_cell.angle_beta   90.00
_cell.angle_gamma   90.00
#
_symmetry.space_group_name_H-M   'P 1'
#
loop_
_entity.id
_entity.type
_entity.pdbx_description
1 polymer ?
#
loop_
_entity_poly.entity_id
_entity_poly.type
_entity_poly.pdbx_seq_one_letter_code
_entity_poly.pdbx_strand_id
1 'polypeptide(L)' 'MKNRPGCLAGLLELFLLDKLFDWLQRRFGFGRGCSCTGIGCGFILLVLFLIFACSILMNTDWFHLF' A
#
# COMPACT_ATOMS: atom_id res chain seq x y z
N MET A 1 -25.74 8.08 -1.69
CA MET A 1 -25.14 7.53 -2.93
C MET A 1 -23.70 7.14 -2.59
N LYS A 2 -23.41 5.84 -2.50
CA LYS A 2 -22.07 5.36 -2.11
C LYS A 2 -21.22 5.32 -3.39
N ASN A 3 -20.46 6.39 -3.64
CA ASN A 3 -19.46 6.44 -4.71
C ASN A 3 -18.30 5.53 -4.29
N ARG A 4 -18.44 4.22 -4.50
CA ARG A 4 -17.30 3.31 -4.36
C ARG A 4 -16.38 3.54 -5.56
N PRO A 5 -15.05 3.60 -5.37
CA PRO A 5 -14.13 3.72 -6.48
C PRO A 5 -14.32 2.53 -7.44
N GLY A 6 -14.53 2.81 -8.73
CA GLY A 6 -14.56 1.78 -9.77
C GLY A 6 -13.19 1.11 -9.97
N CYS A 7 -13.15 0.06 -10.78
CA CYS A 7 -11.97 -0.78 -11.01
C CYS A 7 -10.71 0.04 -11.37
N LEU A 8 -10.83 1.06 -12.22
CA LEU A 8 -9.71 1.89 -12.64
C LEU A 8 -9.21 2.82 -11.52
N ALA A 9 -10.12 3.32 -10.69
CA ALA A 9 -9.78 4.11 -9.52
C ALA A 9 -9.07 3.25 -8.46
N GLY A 10 -9.57 2.05 -8.17
CA GLY A 10 -8.91 1.12 -7.25
C GLY A 10 -7.52 0.68 -7.73
N LEU A 11 -7.35 0.44 -9.04
CA LEU A 11 -6.05 0.10 -9.62
C LEU A 11 -5.05 1.27 -9.47
N LEU A 12 -5.52 2.51 -9.64
CA LEU A 12 -4.70 3.71 -9.48
C LEU A 12 -4.32 3.93 -8.01
N GLU A 13 -5.22 3.70 -7.06
CA GLU A 13 -4.90 3.78 -5.64
C GLU A 13 -3.89 2.71 -5.23
N LEU A 14 -4.04 1.47 -5.71
CA LEU A 14 -3.07 0.40 -5.47
C LEU A 14 -1.70 0.73 -6.05
N PHE A 15 -1.65 1.29 -7.27
CA PHE A 15 -0.39 1.72 -7.89
C PHE A 15 0.28 2.86 -7.13
N LEU A 16 -0.50 3.83 -6.65
CA LEU A 16 0.01 4.94 -5.85
C LEU A 16 0.54 4.45 -4.50
N LEU A 17 -0.18 3.51 -3.88
CA LEU A 17 0.23 2.86 -2.64
C LEU A 17 1.55 2.10 -2.84
N ASP A 18 1.66 1.27 -3.88
CA ASP A 18 2.88 0.52 -4.21
C ASP A 18 4.08 1.44 -4.41
N LYS A 19 3.91 2.53 -5.17
CA LYS A 19 4.99 3.50 -5.42
C LYS A 19 5.40 4.28 -4.17
N LEU A 20 4.43 4.69 -3.34
CA LEU A 20 4.69 5.35 -2.05
C LEU A 20 5.45 4.40 -1.14
N PHE A 21 5.03 3.15 -1.12
CA PHE A 21 5.56 2.12 -0.27
C PHE A 21 6.98 1.71 -0.69
N ASP A 22 7.24 1.57 -1.99
CA ASP A 22 8.59 1.36 -2.55
C ASP A 22 9.52 2.54 -2.25
N TRP A 23 9.04 3.80 -2.33
CA TRP A 23 9.82 4.97 -1.92
C TRP A 23 10.14 4.95 -0.42
N LEU A 24 9.16 4.64 0.42
CA LEU A 24 9.31 4.59 1.87
C LEU A 24 10.24 3.44 2.28
N GLN A 25 10.15 2.30 1.61
CA GLN A 25 11.00 1.13 1.81
C GLN A 25 12.42 1.36 1.27
N ARG A 26 12.63 2.16 0.22
CA ARG A 26 13.98 2.61 -0.20
C ARG A 26 14.62 3.62 0.76
N ARG A 27 13.80 4.43 1.44
CA ARG A 27 14.24 5.50 2.36
C ARG A 27 14.44 5.00 3.80
N PHE A 28 13.56 4.11 4.28
CA PHE A 28 13.50 3.60 5.65
C PHE A 28 13.63 2.07 5.76
N GLY A 29 13.43 1.33 4.67
CA GLY A 29 13.43 -0.13 4.66
C GLY A 29 14.82 -0.76 4.52
N PHE A 30 14.86 -2.03 4.94
CA PHE A 30 15.96 -3.01 4.94
C PHE A 30 17.37 -2.50 4.56
N GLY A 31 18.25 -2.40 5.57
CA GLY A 31 19.69 -2.28 5.35
C GLY A 31 20.30 -0.87 5.36
N ARG A 32 19.51 0.19 5.61
CA ARG A 32 20.01 1.58 5.72
C ARG A 32 19.95 2.24 7.10
N GLY A 33 19.39 1.57 8.11
CA GLY A 33 19.36 2.04 9.50
C GLY A 33 20.30 1.25 10.41
N CYS A 34 21.04 1.94 11.28
CA CYS A 34 21.92 1.35 12.29
C CYS A 34 21.23 0.21 13.07
N SER A 35 21.73 -1.01 12.85
CA SER A 35 21.72 -2.22 13.68
C SER A 35 20.44 -2.78 14.33
N CYS A 36 19.31 -2.06 14.46
CA CYS A 36 18.09 -2.58 15.10
C CYS A 36 16.77 -2.23 14.38
N THR A 37 16.79 -1.30 13.43
CA THR A 37 15.58 -0.85 12.70
C THR A 37 15.34 -1.58 11.38
N GLY A 38 16.31 -2.34 10.88
CA GLY A 38 16.25 -2.98 9.55
C GLY A 38 15.20 -4.07 9.39
N ILE A 39 14.98 -4.90 10.42
CA ILE A 39 13.97 -5.98 10.40
C ILE A 39 12.61 -5.46 10.89
N GLY A 40 12.57 -4.70 11.99
CA GLY A 40 11.32 -4.23 12.59
C GLY A 40 10.60 -3.16 11.78
N CYS A 41 11.31 -2.11 11.34
CA CYS A 41 10.69 -1.00 10.62
C CYS A 41 10.25 -1.42 9.22
N GLY A 42 11.04 -2.27 8.55
CA GLY A 42 10.65 -2.87 7.27
C GLY A 42 9.41 -3.78 7.39
N PHE A 43 9.32 -4.59 8.44
CA PHE A 43 8.16 -5.47 8.65
C PHE A 43 6.89 -4.69 9.02
N ILE A 44 6.99 -3.68 9.88
CA ILE A 44 5.88 -2.80 10.25
C ILE A 44 5.30 -2.10 9.02
N LEU A 45 6.18 -1.56 8.17
CA LEU A 45 5.77 -0.99 6.91
C LEU A 45 4.99 -2.05 6.11
N LEU A 46 5.54 -3.25 5.93
CA LEU A 46 4.94 -4.29 5.07
C LEU A 46 3.53 -4.67 5.54
N VAL A 47 3.34 -4.79 6.86
CA VAL A 47 2.01 -5.00 7.46
C VAL A 47 1.08 -3.82 7.16
N LEU A 48 1.56 -2.58 7.26
CA LEU A 48 0.78 -1.39 6.94
C LEU A 48 0.32 -1.40 5.47
N PHE A 49 1.23 -1.73 4.55
CA PHE A 49 0.91 -1.88 3.12
C PHE A 49 -0.18 -2.92 2.89
N LEU A 50 -0.06 -4.09 3.52
CA LEU A 50 -1.04 -5.16 3.38
C LEU A 50 -2.43 -4.72 3.85
N ILE A 51 -2.52 -4.01 4.99
CA ILE A 51 -3.77 -3.48 5.52
C ILE A 51 -4.40 -2.49 4.53
N PHE A 52 -3.61 -1.54 4.02
CA PHE A 52 -4.11 -0.55 3.04
C PHE A 52 -4.51 -1.20 1.72
N ALA A 53 -3.72 -2.14 1.20
CA ALA A 53 -4.03 -2.89 -0.01
C ALA A 53 -5.31 -3.70 0.15
N CYS A 54 -5.47 -4.45 1.25
CA CYS A 54 -6.71 -5.18 1.55
C CYS A 54 -7.91 -4.24 1.70
N SER A 55 -7.72 -3.07 2.32
CA SER A 55 -8.78 -2.07 2.47
C SER A 55 -9.23 -1.53 1.11
N ILE A 56 -8.30 -1.17 0.21
CA ILE A 56 -8.61 -0.73 -1.16
C ILE A 56 -9.28 -1.86 -1.94
N LEU A 57 -8.77 -3.10 -1.85
CA LEU A 57 -9.36 -4.27 -2.50
C LEU A 57 -10.80 -4.54 -2.07
N MET A 58 -11.13 -4.39 -0.78
CA MET A 58 -12.49 -4.57 -0.26
C MET A 58 -13.42 -3.38 -0.50
N ASN A 59 -12.86 -2.18 -0.66
CA ASN A 59 -13.63 -0.96 -0.90
C ASN A 59 -13.95 -0.76 -2.40
N THR A 60 -13.09 -1.27 -3.28
CA THR A 60 -13.24 -1.16 -4.74
C THR A 60 -14.27 -2.16 -5.27
N ASP A 61 -15.20 -1.67 -6.10
CA ASP A 61 -16.15 -2.53 -6.81
C ASP A 61 -15.50 -3.03 -8.11
N TRP A 62 -14.85 -4.19 -8.07
CA TRP A 62 -14.12 -4.81 -9.20
C TRP A 62 -15.00 -5.10 -10.43
N PHE A 63 -16.30 -5.32 -10.19
CA PHE A 63 -17.29 -5.57 -11.24
C PHE A 63 -17.88 -4.28 -11.82
N HIS A 64 -17.47 -3.10 -11.32
CA HIS A 64 -17.95 -1.81 -11.78
C HIS A 64 -16.77 -1.01 -12.38
N LEU A 65 -16.83 -0.73 -13.68
CA LEU A 65 -15.74 -0.07 -14.42
C LEU A 65 -15.60 1.43 -14.09
N PHE A 66 -16.66 2.08 -13.61
CA PHE A 66 -16.74 3.55 -13.39
C PHE A 66 -17.10 3.94 -11.96
#